data_AF-A0A2E1ZU80-F1
#
_entry.id   AF-A0A2E1ZU80-F1
#
_cell.length_a   1.000
_cell.length_b   1.000
_cell.length_c   1.000
_cell.angle_alpha   90.00
_cell.angle_beta   90.00
_cell.angle_gamma   90.00
#
_symmetry.space_group_name_H-M   'P 1'
#
loop_
_entity.id
_entity.type
_entity.pdbx_description
1 polymer ?
#
loop_
_entity_poly.entity_id
_entity_poly.type
_entity_poly.pdbx_seq_one_letter_code
_entity_poly.pdbx_strand_id
1 'polypeptide(L)'
;MPEPGINLIYQNPNFIDAESLNFNYSENSPCIDSGNPNLYDLDGSIRDIGANIYSSSILGDCNQDSELSILDVVYLINNCVLYEDMSFSECSCSDMNQDGEVNVLDVVNLVNIILR
;
A
#
# COMPACT_ATOMS: atom_id res chain seq x y z
N MET A 1 23.09 -12.28 25.44
CA MET A 1 23.27 -12.12 23.98
C MET A 1 24.35 -11.08 23.76
N PRO A 2 25.21 -11.22 22.73
CA PRO A 2 26.18 -10.16 22.41
C PRO A 2 25.45 -8.84 22.11
N GLU A 3 26.12 -7.74 22.40
CA GLU A 3 25.69 -6.41 21.97
C GLU A 3 25.50 -6.41 20.45
N PRO A 4 24.37 -5.90 19.95
CA PRO A 4 24.15 -5.81 18.53
C PRO A 4 25.22 -4.94 17.85
N GLY A 5 25.68 -5.36 16.68
CA GLY A 5 26.55 -4.51 15.85
C GLY A 5 25.85 -3.21 15.46
N ILE A 6 26.60 -2.13 15.33
CA ILE A 6 26.08 -0.82 14.88
C ILE A 6 25.42 -1.00 13.50
N ASN A 7 24.22 -0.44 13.30
CA ASN A 7 23.41 -0.52 12.08
C ASN A 7 22.84 -1.91 11.74
N LEU A 8 22.62 -2.76 12.74
CA LEU A 8 21.89 -4.01 12.57
C LEU A 8 20.55 -3.94 13.29
N ILE A 9 19.50 -4.43 12.63
CA ILE A 9 18.19 -4.64 13.24
C ILE A 9 18.23 -5.93 14.06
N TYR A 10 17.78 -5.84 15.31
CA TYR A 10 17.68 -6.96 16.26
C TYR A 10 16.30 -7.09 16.89
N GLN A 11 15.37 -6.20 16.52
CA GLN A 11 13.97 -6.28 16.90
C GLN A 11 13.31 -7.50 16.24
N ASN A 12 12.23 -7.97 16.84
CA ASN A 12 11.39 -9.02 16.24
C ASN A 12 10.82 -8.50 14.90
N PRO A 13 10.97 -9.25 13.78
CA PRO A 13 10.38 -8.89 12.48
C PRO A 13 8.86 -8.72 12.47
N ASN A 14 8.16 -9.14 13.53
CA ASN A 14 6.74 -8.89 13.74
C ASN A 14 5.87 -9.40 12.56
N PHE A 15 6.04 -10.67 12.22
CA PHE A 15 5.21 -11.38 11.26
C PHE A 15 3.77 -11.54 11.75
N ILE A 16 2.80 -11.61 10.83
CA ILE A 16 1.37 -11.79 11.17
C ILE A 16 1.15 -13.07 11.98
N ASP A 17 1.70 -14.20 11.55
CA ASP A 17 1.65 -15.46 12.30
C ASP A 17 2.78 -16.41 11.87
N ALA A 18 3.89 -16.35 12.58
CA ALA A 18 5.04 -17.20 12.30
C ALA A 18 4.81 -18.68 12.62
N GLU A 19 3.87 -19.02 13.52
CA GLU A 19 3.59 -20.42 13.90
C GLU A 19 2.84 -21.16 12.78
N SER A 20 1.96 -20.45 12.08
CA SER A 20 1.28 -20.97 10.87
C SER A 20 2.05 -20.73 9.57
N LEU A 21 3.30 -20.26 9.65
CA LEU A 21 4.17 -19.93 8.50
C LEU A 21 3.66 -18.75 7.64
N ASN A 22 2.84 -17.87 8.20
CA ASN A 22 2.48 -16.58 7.59
C ASN A 22 3.54 -15.52 7.92
N PHE A 23 4.56 -15.45 7.06
CA PHE A 23 5.68 -14.50 7.20
C PHE A 23 5.42 -13.12 6.57
N ASN A 24 4.17 -12.77 6.26
CA ASN A 24 3.84 -11.39 5.90
C ASN A 24 4.07 -10.48 7.12
N TYR A 25 4.46 -9.23 6.88
CA TYR A 25 4.69 -8.27 7.95
C TYR A 25 3.37 -7.73 8.50
N SER A 26 3.33 -7.52 9.82
CA SER A 26 2.34 -6.63 10.41
C SER A 26 2.73 -5.16 10.13
N GLU A 27 1.75 -4.26 10.20
CA GLU A 27 1.92 -2.81 9.93
C GLU A 27 3.02 -2.12 10.75
N ASN A 28 3.40 -2.68 11.90
CA ASN A 28 4.41 -2.12 12.81
C ASN A 28 5.73 -2.91 12.75
N SER A 29 5.98 -3.64 11.66
CA SER A 29 7.22 -4.41 11.51
C SER A 29 8.43 -3.48 11.37
N PRO A 30 9.53 -3.74 12.11
CA PRO A 30 10.78 -3.01 11.95
C PRO A 30 11.52 -3.36 10.65
N CYS A 31 11.01 -4.33 9.88
CA CYS A 31 11.59 -4.70 8.59
C CYS A 31 11.03 -3.87 7.44
N ILE A 32 9.92 -3.15 7.67
CA ILE A 32 9.30 -2.27 6.67
C ILE A 32 10.23 -1.08 6.41
N ASP A 33 10.45 -0.74 5.15
CA ASP A 33 11.24 0.40 4.68
C ASP A 33 12.68 0.48 5.22
N SER A 34 13.21 -0.65 5.69
CA SER A 34 14.43 -0.68 6.50
C SER A 34 15.61 -1.40 5.83
N GLY A 35 15.46 -1.79 4.57
CA GLY A 35 16.49 -2.48 3.79
C GLY A 35 17.53 -1.54 3.19
N ASN A 36 17.92 -1.79 1.95
CA ASN A 36 18.95 -1.00 1.30
C ASN A 36 18.38 0.38 0.92
N PRO A 37 18.93 1.50 1.45
CA PRO A 37 18.39 2.84 1.21
C PRO A 37 18.54 3.35 -0.23
N ASN A 38 19.22 2.60 -1.10
CA ASN A 38 19.36 2.92 -2.53
C ASN A 38 18.49 2.02 -3.43
N LEU A 39 17.63 1.19 -2.84
CA LEU A 39 16.71 0.31 -3.55
C LEU A 39 15.28 0.56 -3.05
N TYR A 40 14.33 0.41 -3.96
CA TYR A 40 12.92 0.67 -3.69
C TYR A 40 12.07 -0.55 -4.01
N ASP A 41 10.91 -0.64 -3.36
CA ASP A 41 9.85 -1.60 -3.67
C ASP A 41 8.89 -1.04 -4.73
N LEU A 42 7.85 -1.80 -5.08
CA LEU A 42 6.96 -1.47 -6.21
C LEU A 42 6.12 -0.22 -5.96
N ASP A 43 5.84 0.08 -4.70
CA ASP A 43 5.15 1.29 -4.23
C ASP A 43 6.08 2.49 -4.05
N GLY A 44 7.37 2.33 -4.38
CA GLY A 44 8.36 3.41 -4.30
C GLY A 44 8.92 3.67 -2.90
N SER A 45 8.51 2.90 -1.89
CA SER A 45 9.11 2.96 -0.55
C SER A 45 10.53 2.38 -0.55
N ILE A 46 11.29 2.60 0.53
CA ILE A 46 12.62 1.96 0.67
C ILE A 46 12.39 0.45 0.72
N ARG A 47 13.27 -0.32 0.10
CA ARG A 47 13.13 -1.79 0.11
C ARG A 47 13.00 -2.37 1.51
N ASP A 48 12.04 -3.27 1.71
CA ASP A 48 11.91 -4.05 2.93
C ASP A 48 13.07 -5.03 3.19
N ILE A 49 13.36 -5.30 4.45
CA ILE A 49 14.27 -6.40 4.83
C ILE A 49 13.52 -7.71 4.74
N GLY A 50 13.92 -8.62 3.86
CA GLY A 50 13.46 -10.01 3.84
C GLY A 50 12.98 -10.46 2.47
N ALA A 51 12.10 -11.47 2.44
CA ALA A 51 11.60 -12.05 1.19
C ALA A 51 10.22 -11.50 0.77
N ASN A 52 9.45 -10.97 1.72
CA ASN A 52 8.13 -10.40 1.47
C ASN A 52 8.24 -8.88 1.37
N ILE A 53 7.34 -8.28 0.59
CA ILE A 53 7.16 -6.83 0.47
C ILE A 53 5.88 -6.49 1.23
N TYR A 54 5.93 -5.47 2.07
CA TYR A 54 4.79 -4.82 2.68
C TYR A 54 4.45 -3.59 1.87
N SER A 55 3.28 -3.60 1.27
CA SER A 55 2.70 -2.40 0.66
C SER A 55 1.44 -2.05 1.43
N SER A 56 1.41 -0.89 2.09
CA SER A 56 0.16 -0.33 2.58
C SER A 56 -0.47 0.48 1.46
N SER A 57 -1.37 -0.14 0.69
CA SER A 57 -2.21 0.62 -0.24
C SER A 57 -3.18 1.46 0.56
N ILE A 58 -3.09 2.78 0.48
CA ILE A 58 -4.11 3.67 1.03
C ILE A 58 -5.35 3.52 0.13
N LEU A 59 -6.51 3.18 0.71
CA LEU A 59 -7.73 3.11 -0.08
C LEU A 59 -8.01 4.51 -0.66
N GLY A 60 -8.19 4.57 -1.98
CA GLY A 60 -8.34 5.83 -2.72
C GLY A 60 -7.04 6.46 -3.23
N ASP A 61 -5.86 5.94 -2.87
CA ASP A 61 -4.58 6.30 -3.51
C ASP A 61 -4.44 5.47 -4.79
N CYS A 62 -4.93 6.06 -5.88
CA CYS A 62 -5.08 5.36 -7.14
C CYS A 62 -3.90 5.60 -8.09
N ASN A 63 -3.11 6.65 -7.87
CA ASN A 63 -1.86 6.85 -8.61
C ASN A 63 -0.63 6.26 -7.87
N GLN A 64 -0.82 5.69 -6.68
CA GLN A 64 0.18 5.00 -5.86
C GLN A 64 1.36 5.91 -5.48
N ASP A 65 1.10 7.19 -5.22
CA ASP A 65 2.11 8.15 -4.79
C ASP A 65 2.12 8.40 -3.27
N SER A 66 1.32 7.64 -2.51
CA SER A 66 1.16 7.72 -1.06
C SER A 66 0.48 9.00 -0.55
N GLU A 67 -0.07 9.84 -1.44
CA GLU A 67 -0.76 11.09 -1.08
C GLU A 67 -2.19 11.11 -1.61
N LEU A 68 -3.19 11.15 -0.72
CA LEU A 68 -4.59 11.31 -1.14
C LEU A 68 -4.85 12.74 -1.65
N SER A 69 -5.01 12.87 -2.96
CA SER A 69 -5.16 14.17 -3.63
C SER A 69 -6.14 14.14 -4.80
N ILE A 70 -6.37 15.31 -5.41
CA ILE A 70 -7.21 15.39 -6.61
C ILE A 70 -6.64 14.60 -7.79
N LEU A 71 -5.35 14.26 -7.79
CA LEU A 71 -4.75 13.43 -8.84
C LEU A 71 -5.29 12.00 -8.79
N ASP A 72 -5.60 11.45 -7.60
CA ASP A 72 -6.25 10.16 -7.46
C ASP A 72 -7.65 10.13 -8.05
N VAL A 73 -8.41 11.21 -7.85
CA VAL A 73 -9.74 11.35 -8.44
C VAL A 73 -9.67 11.35 -9.96
N VAL A 74 -8.68 12.04 -10.52
CA VAL A 74 -8.45 12.04 -11.98
C VAL A 74 -8.05 10.64 -12.46
N TYR A 75 -7.19 9.94 -11.71
CA TYR A 75 -6.80 8.57 -12.01
C TYR A 75 -7.99 7.63 -11.96
N LEU A 76 -8.77 7.66 -10.89
CA LEU A 76 -10.00 6.89 -10.67
C LEU A 76 -10.97 7.04 -11.84
N ILE A 77 -11.26 8.28 -12.25
CA ILE A 77 -12.18 8.53 -13.36
C ILE A 77 -11.62 7.98 -14.67
N ASN A 78 -10.38 8.33 -15.00
CA ASN A 78 -9.79 8.01 -16.30
C ASN A 78 -9.45 6.53 -16.46
N ASN A 79 -9.14 5.82 -15.39
CA ASN A 79 -8.68 4.45 -15.46
C ASN A 79 -9.78 3.47 -15.02
N CYS A 80 -10.60 3.80 -14.01
CA CYS A 80 -11.53 2.82 -13.45
C CYS A 80 -12.99 3.06 -13.82
N VAL A 81 -13.43 4.32 -13.92
CA VAL A 81 -14.84 4.63 -14.20
C VAL A 81 -15.11 4.71 -15.71
N LEU A 82 -14.20 5.27 -16.50
CA LEU A 82 -14.43 5.52 -17.93
C LEU A 82 -13.96 4.38 -18.85
N TYR A 83 -13.08 3.49 -18.40
CA TYR A 83 -12.54 2.39 -19.20
C TYR A 83 -13.01 1.05 -18.64
N GLU A 84 -14.07 0.50 -19.22
CA GLU A 84 -14.69 -0.78 -18.83
C GLU A 84 -13.82 -2.02 -19.14
N ASP A 85 -12.64 -1.86 -19.74
CA ASP A 85 -11.84 -2.95 -20.34
C ASP A 85 -10.46 -3.16 -19.69
N MET A 86 -10.22 -2.57 -18.51
CA MET A 86 -9.01 -2.89 -17.73
C MET A 86 -9.24 -4.08 -16.80
N SER A 87 -8.22 -4.92 -16.67
CA SER A 87 -8.25 -6.02 -15.73
C SER A 87 -8.53 -5.48 -14.33
N PHE A 88 -9.50 -6.06 -13.63
CA PHE A 88 -9.97 -5.70 -12.27
C PHE A 88 -8.83 -5.45 -11.25
N SER A 89 -7.64 -5.99 -11.51
CA SER A 89 -6.42 -5.79 -10.70
C SER A 89 -6.00 -4.32 -10.56
N GLU A 90 -6.25 -3.45 -11.55
CA GLU A 90 -5.76 -2.06 -11.54
C GLU A 90 -6.68 -1.08 -10.80
N CYS A 91 -7.88 -1.52 -10.41
CA CYS A 91 -8.91 -0.69 -9.77
C CYS A 91 -9.27 -1.21 -8.37
N SER A 92 -8.29 -1.78 -7.67
CA SER A 92 -8.47 -2.18 -6.27
C SER A 92 -8.49 -0.98 -5.32
N CYS A 93 -7.90 0.15 -5.71
CA CYS A 93 -7.90 1.40 -4.95
C CYS A 93 -9.28 2.12 -4.94
N SER A 94 -10.16 1.77 -5.88
CA SER A 94 -11.24 2.66 -6.31
C SER A 94 -12.61 2.40 -5.69
N ASP A 95 -12.84 1.25 -5.08
CA ASP A 95 -14.12 0.93 -4.42
C ASP A 95 -14.15 1.55 -3.01
N MET A 96 -14.57 2.81 -2.94
CA MET A 96 -14.48 3.64 -1.74
C MET A 96 -15.60 3.35 -0.74
N ASN A 97 -16.70 2.75 -1.18
CA ASN A 97 -17.79 2.31 -0.30
C ASN A 97 -17.84 0.78 -0.09
N GLN A 98 -16.93 0.03 -0.72
CA GLN A 98 -16.78 -1.42 -0.61
C GLN A 98 -18.04 -2.18 -1.01
N ASP A 99 -18.77 -1.67 -1.99
CA ASP A 99 -19.98 -2.32 -2.51
C ASP A 99 -19.72 -3.28 -3.68
N GLY A 100 -18.48 -3.34 -4.15
CA GLY A 100 -18.01 -4.21 -5.23
C GLY A 100 -18.17 -3.62 -6.63
N GLU A 101 -18.75 -2.41 -6.78
CA GLU A 101 -18.96 -1.73 -8.05
C GLU A 101 -18.21 -0.40 -8.08
N VAL A 102 -17.27 -0.22 -9.01
CA VAL A 102 -16.55 1.05 -9.15
C VAL A 102 -17.34 2.02 -10.03
N ASN A 103 -17.88 3.08 -9.44
CA ASN A 103 -18.72 4.04 -10.13
C ASN A 103 -18.57 5.48 -9.60
N VAL A 104 -19.46 6.38 -10.04
CA VAL A 104 -19.42 7.80 -9.67
C VAL A 104 -19.60 8.04 -8.16
N LEU A 105 -20.22 7.11 -7.44
CA LEU A 105 -20.37 7.20 -5.99
C LEU A 105 -19.00 7.14 -5.29
N ASP A 106 -18.07 6.32 -5.80
CA ASP A 106 -16.71 6.24 -5.27
C ASP A 106 -15.93 7.52 -5.46
N VAL A 107 -16.07 8.14 -6.62
CA VAL A 107 -15.50 9.46 -6.92
C VAL A 107 -15.96 10.49 -5.90
N VAL A 108 -17.26 10.52 -5.59
CA VAL A 108 -17.82 11.45 -4.60
C VAL A 108 -17.27 11.15 -3.20
N ASN A 109 -17.13 9.88 -2.83
CA ASN A 109 -16.58 9.48 -1.54
C ASN A 109 -15.10 9.88 -1.40
N LEU A 110 -14.29 9.66 -2.43
CA LEU A 110 -12.88 10.05 -2.46
C LEU A 110 -12.72 11.57 -2.35
N VAL A 111 -13.49 12.34 -3.13
CA VAL A 111 -13.49 13.82 -3.04
C VAL A 111 -13.87 14.28 -1.63
N ASN A 112 -14.87 13.66 -1.00
CA ASN A 112 -15.28 13.99 0.36
C ASN A 112 -14.20 13.68 1.40
N ILE A 113 -13.33 12.69 1.15
CA ILE A 113 -12.18 12.39 2.02
C ILE A 113 -11.09 13.45 1.83
N ILE A 114 -10.76 13.80 0.58
CA ILE A 114 -9.73 14.80 0.25
C ILE A 114 -10.09 16.21 0.76
N LEU A 115 -11.37 16.58 0.76
CA LEU A 115 -11.84 17.91 1.14
C LEU A 115 -12.14 18.10 2.65
N ARG A 116 -11.97 17.07 3.47
CA ARG A 116 -12.15 17.17 4.93
C ARG A 116 -10.99 17.89 5.59
#